data_AF-A0A1C5YPJ7-F1
#
_entry.id   AF-A0A1C5YPJ7-F1
#
_cell.length_a   1.000
_cell.length_b   1.000
_cell.length_c   1.000
_cell.angle_alpha   90.00
_cell.angle_beta   90.00
_cell.angle_gamma   90.00
#
_symmetry.space_group_name_H-M   'P 1'
#
loop_
_entity.id
_entity.type
_entity.pdbx_description
1 polymer ?
#
loop_
_entity_poly.entity_id
_entity_poly.type
_entity_poly.pdbx_seq_one_letter_code
_entity_poly.pdbx_strand_id
1 'polypeptide(L)'
;MQETRYAIVNGEKIPVLISDENEALLAAKAAGRAIVGLWREDAQGDEWCVADTLIADMEVADERFLERIARRRLGLPWDICETERLTIREIAERDYEEIVKNRVDESLDTVENVADYTKRHYEVFEFGFWTVEEKKSGSFVGVVGFRIPQDDGIRGVDYYVLSLSDKNSWNDTLEIGYHIFPEYRRKGYASEACRAVIEYAREEFGIIRFIARIGKENIVSKKMAESLGFVKAEEDPFD
;
A
#
# COMPACT_ATOMS: atom_id res chain seq x y z
N MET A 1 -10.62 1.88 28.64
CA MET A 1 -11.31 2.96 27.89
C MET A 1 -11.92 2.38 26.64
N GLN A 2 -13.16 2.79 26.35
CA GLN A 2 -13.91 2.33 25.19
C GLN A 2 -14.66 3.50 24.54
N GLU A 3 -14.49 3.70 23.24
CA GLU A 3 -15.22 4.71 22.45
C GLU A 3 -15.69 4.10 21.14
N THR A 4 -16.91 4.41 20.71
CA THR A 4 -17.37 4.06 19.35
C THR A 4 -17.49 5.33 18.53
N ARG A 5 -16.70 5.40 17.46
CA ARG A 5 -16.83 6.42 16.42
C ARG A 5 -17.51 5.83 15.19
N TYR A 6 -17.88 6.67 14.23
CA TYR A 6 -18.59 6.25 13.03
C TYR A 6 -17.83 6.72 11.80
N ALA A 7 -17.55 5.77 10.90
CA ALA A 7 -17.10 6.05 9.55
C ALA A 7 -18.30 6.17 8.61
N ILE A 8 -18.16 6.94 7.53
CA ILE A 8 -19.10 6.95 6.41
C ILE A 8 -18.49 6.13 5.28
N VAL A 9 -19.10 4.98 4.95
CA VAL A 9 -18.66 4.14 3.83
C VAL A 9 -19.82 4.03 2.85
N ASN A 10 -19.63 4.49 1.62
CA ASN A 10 -20.68 4.50 0.58
C ASN A 10 -22.01 5.13 1.04
N GLY A 11 -21.95 6.12 1.94
CA GLY A 11 -23.12 6.79 2.52
C GLY A 11 -23.73 6.11 3.76
N GLU A 12 -23.22 4.95 4.16
CA GLU A 12 -23.67 4.23 5.35
C GLU A 12 -22.78 4.52 6.57
N LYS A 13 -23.39 4.61 7.76
CA LYS A 13 -22.68 4.80 9.02
C LYS A 13 -22.19 3.47 9.56
N ILE A 14 -20.88 3.27 9.58
CA ILE A 14 -20.24 2.04 10.08
C ILE A 14 -19.61 2.32 11.45
N PRO A 15 -19.99 1.59 12.51
CA PRO A 15 -19.40 1.77 13.83
C PRO A 15 -18.00 1.17 13.91
N VAL A 16 -17.05 1.97 14.37
CA VAL A 16 -15.66 1.55 14.66
C VAL A 16 -15.45 1.63 16.17
N LEU A 17 -15.13 0.50 16.79
CA LEU A 17 -14.80 0.42 18.20
C LEU A 17 -13.32 0.75 18.41
N ILE A 18 -13.02 1.74 19.25
CA ILE A 18 -11.66 2.04 19.71
C ILE A 18 -11.58 1.68 21.19
N SER A 19 -10.64 0.82 21.57
CA SER A 19 -10.50 0.39 22.96
C SER A 19 -9.11 -0.11 23.31
N ASP A 20 -8.69 0.08 24.54
CA ASP A 20 -7.50 -0.55 25.14
C ASP A 20 -7.84 -1.91 25.82
N GLU A 21 -9.11 -2.33 25.81
CA GLU A 21 -9.58 -3.55 26.46
C GLU A 21 -9.72 -4.71 25.46
N ASN A 22 -8.83 -5.71 25.55
CA ASN A 22 -8.81 -6.88 24.66
C ASN A 22 -10.13 -7.65 24.62
N GLU A 23 -10.82 -7.80 25.75
CA GLU A 23 -12.12 -8.49 25.81
C GLU A 23 -13.18 -7.77 24.96
N ALA A 24 -13.24 -6.44 25.03
CA ALA A 24 -14.17 -5.63 24.25
C ALA A 24 -13.86 -5.70 22.75
N LEU A 25 -12.58 -5.65 22.40
CA LEU A 25 -12.10 -5.79 21.02
C LEU A 25 -12.44 -7.18 20.45
N LEU A 26 -12.23 -8.26 21.22
CA LEU A 26 -12.59 -9.63 20.83
C LEU A 26 -14.09 -9.78 20.58
N ALA A 27 -14.91 -9.29 21.52
CA ALA A 27 -16.37 -9.33 21.39
C ALA A 27 -16.84 -8.57 20.14
N ALA A 28 -16.28 -7.40 19.87
CA ALA A 28 -16.60 -6.62 18.68
C ALA A 28 -16.13 -7.29 17.38
N LYS A 29 -14.92 -7.87 17.37
CA LYS A 29 -14.38 -8.63 16.21
C LYS A 29 -15.31 -9.80 15.87
N ALA A 30 -15.71 -10.57 16.88
CA ALA A 30 -16.64 -11.69 16.77
C ALA A 30 -18.03 -11.26 16.29
N ALA A 31 -18.47 -10.06 16.69
CA ALA A 31 -19.73 -9.47 16.25
C ALA A 31 -19.68 -8.82 14.85
N GLY A 32 -18.57 -8.96 14.11
CA GLY A 32 -18.50 -8.41 12.76
C GLY A 32 -18.05 -6.94 12.69
N ARG A 33 -17.75 -6.30 13.82
CA ARG A 33 -17.50 -4.85 13.89
C ARG A 33 -16.06 -4.50 13.50
N ALA A 34 -15.88 -3.26 13.03
CA ALA A 34 -14.56 -2.66 12.85
C ALA A 34 -13.98 -2.29 14.22
N ILE A 35 -12.68 -2.54 14.41
CA ILE A 35 -11.99 -2.35 15.69
C ILE A 35 -10.64 -1.65 15.49
N VAL A 36 -10.21 -0.89 16.50
CA VAL A 36 -8.90 -0.26 16.62
C VAL A 36 -8.46 -0.40 18.08
N GLY A 37 -7.25 -0.87 18.31
CA GLY A 37 -6.69 -0.92 19.66
C GLY A 37 -6.12 0.45 20.05
N LEU A 38 -6.39 0.88 21.29
CA LEU A 38 -5.74 2.04 21.88
C LEU A 38 -4.53 1.53 22.68
N TRP A 39 -3.32 1.84 22.20
CA TRP A 39 -2.10 1.50 22.90
C TRP A 39 -1.89 2.45 24.08
N ARG A 40 -1.48 1.90 25.23
CA ARG A 40 -1.03 2.69 26.38
C ARG A 40 0.31 2.19 26.91
N GLU A 41 1.18 3.13 27.23
CA GLU A 41 2.51 2.87 27.78
C GLU A 41 2.45 2.22 29.18
N ASP A 42 1.35 2.43 29.92
CA ASP A 42 1.11 1.90 31.27
C ASP A 42 0.30 0.59 31.29
N ALA A 43 -0.01 0.00 30.13
CA ALA A 43 -0.67 -1.30 30.03
C ALA A 43 0.26 -2.37 30.62
N GLN A 44 0.08 -2.67 31.91
CA GLN A 44 0.80 -3.71 32.64
C GLN A 44 0.42 -5.09 32.07
N GLY A 45 1.22 -5.60 31.14
CA GLY A 45 1.16 -6.99 30.72
C GLY A 45 1.78 -7.23 29.36
N ASP A 46 2.47 -8.37 29.21
CA ASP A 46 2.91 -8.91 27.92
C ASP A 46 1.73 -9.42 27.05
N GLU A 47 0.51 -8.90 27.25
CA GLU A 47 -0.68 -9.36 26.55
C GLU A 47 -0.74 -8.79 25.13
N TRP A 48 -0.76 -9.69 24.15
CA TRP A 48 -0.93 -9.36 22.73
C TRP A 48 -2.27 -8.65 22.48
N CYS A 49 -2.25 -7.52 21.77
CA CYS A 49 -3.49 -6.85 21.36
C CYS A 49 -4.16 -7.59 20.18
N VAL A 50 -5.46 -7.80 20.26
CA VAL A 50 -6.22 -8.55 19.24
C VAL A 50 -6.59 -7.71 18.00
N ALA A 51 -6.41 -6.40 18.09
CA ALA A 51 -6.62 -5.48 16.97
C ALA A 51 -5.39 -5.46 16.08
N ASP A 52 -5.61 -5.56 14.77
CA ASP A 52 -4.56 -5.52 13.76
C ASP A 52 -4.01 -4.09 13.55
N THR A 53 -4.72 -3.07 14.08
CA THR A 53 -4.30 -1.66 14.07
C THR A 53 -4.32 -1.08 15.48
N LEU A 54 -3.23 -0.41 15.85
CA LEU A 54 -3.04 0.28 17.12
C LEU A 54 -2.82 1.78 16.91
N ILE A 55 -3.44 2.60 17.75
CA ILE A 55 -3.16 4.04 17.85
C ILE A 55 -2.71 4.38 19.27
N ALA A 56 -1.74 5.27 19.41
CA ALA A 56 -1.33 5.80 20.71
C ALA A 56 -2.13 7.05 21.11
N ASP A 57 -2.73 7.72 20.12
CA ASP A 57 -3.48 8.96 20.31
C ASP A 57 -4.83 8.87 19.56
N MET A 58 -5.90 9.28 20.24
CA MET A 58 -7.26 9.33 19.70
C MET A 58 -7.42 10.39 18.60
N GLU A 59 -6.52 11.37 18.52
CA GLU A 59 -6.50 12.37 17.44
C GLU A 59 -6.19 11.74 16.07
N VAL A 60 -5.47 10.60 16.04
CA VAL A 60 -5.19 9.85 14.81
C VAL A 60 -6.45 9.23 14.20
N ALA A 61 -7.47 8.95 15.02
CA ALA A 61 -8.73 8.36 14.57
C ALA A 61 -9.68 9.40 13.94
N ASP A 62 -9.19 10.09 12.91
CA ASP A 62 -9.94 11.02 12.09
C ASP A 62 -10.91 10.30 11.12
N GLU A 63 -11.68 11.08 10.34
CA GLU A 63 -12.69 10.52 9.42
C GLU A 63 -12.07 9.59 8.37
N ARG A 64 -10.91 9.96 7.81
CA ARG A 64 -10.23 9.19 6.75
C ARG A 64 -9.67 7.88 7.31
N PHE A 65 -9.06 7.93 8.48
CA PHE A 65 -8.57 6.75 9.20
C PHE A 65 -9.72 5.79 9.51
N LEU A 66 -10.82 6.29 10.06
CA LEU A 66 -11.98 5.46 10.39
C LEU A 66 -12.63 4.84 9.15
N GLU A 67 -12.72 5.58 8.04
CA GLU A 67 -13.22 5.06 6.76
C GLU A 67 -12.33 3.92 6.24
N ARG A 68 -11.00 4.08 6.29
CA ARG A 68 -10.04 3.04 5.90
C ARG A 68 -10.24 1.76 6.71
N ILE A 69 -10.34 1.87 8.03
CA ILE A 69 -10.58 0.71 8.93
C ILE A 69 -11.93 0.05 8.64
N ALA A 70 -12.99 0.85 8.45
CA ALA A 70 -14.31 0.34 8.13
C ALA A 70 -14.37 -0.37 6.77
N ARG A 71 -13.75 0.20 5.72
CA ARG A 71 -13.69 -0.40 4.39
C ARG A 71 -12.97 -1.74 4.39
N ARG A 72 -11.77 -1.81 4.99
CA ARG A 72 -11.02 -3.07 5.13
C ARG A 72 -11.83 -4.12 5.87
N ARG A 73 -12.52 -3.75 6.96
CA ARG A 73 -13.41 -4.67 7.69
C ARG A 73 -14.53 -5.25 6.83
N LEU A 74 -15.05 -4.47 5.89
CA LEU A 74 -16.11 -4.84 4.95
C LEU A 74 -15.58 -5.54 3.69
N GLY A 75 -14.27 -5.73 3.55
CA GLY A 75 -13.65 -6.28 2.34
C GLY A 75 -13.72 -5.33 1.14
N LEU A 76 -13.90 -4.03 1.38
CA LEU A 76 -13.91 -3.00 0.36
C LEU A 76 -12.51 -2.39 0.20
N PRO A 77 -12.08 -2.07 -1.03
CA PRO A 77 -10.77 -1.47 -1.25
C PRO A 77 -10.71 -0.06 -0.68
N TRP A 78 -9.54 0.30 -0.16
CA TRP A 78 -9.20 1.67 0.20
C TRP A 78 -8.68 2.48 -0.99
N ASP A 79 -9.11 3.74 -1.09
CA ASP A 79 -8.61 4.69 -2.07
C ASP A 79 -7.33 5.36 -1.53
N ILE A 80 -6.20 5.08 -2.17
CA ILE A 80 -4.87 5.51 -1.73
C ILE A 80 -4.68 6.99 -2.02
N CYS A 81 -4.79 7.35 -3.29
CA CYS A 81 -4.70 8.73 -3.74
C CYS A 81 -5.33 8.89 -5.12
N GLU A 82 -5.53 10.14 -5.50
CA GLU A 82 -6.01 10.51 -6.82
C GLU A 82 -5.06 11.50 -7.48
N THR A 83 -5.06 11.47 -8.81
CA THR A 83 -4.35 12.44 -9.65
C THR A 83 -5.34 13.14 -10.57
N GLU A 84 -4.83 13.92 -11.53
CA GLU A 84 -5.65 14.51 -12.58
C GLU A 84 -6.45 13.45 -13.35
N ARG A 85 -5.82 12.31 -13.69
CA ARG A 85 -6.40 11.30 -14.60
C ARG A 85 -6.64 9.95 -13.95
N LEU A 86 -6.04 9.69 -12.80
CA LEU A 86 -5.98 8.36 -12.20
C LEU A 86 -6.58 8.33 -10.81
N THR A 87 -7.22 7.22 -10.48
CA THR A 87 -7.54 6.81 -9.12
C THR A 87 -6.66 5.62 -8.78
N ILE A 88 -6.02 5.65 -7.62
CA ILE A 88 -5.16 4.56 -7.13
C ILE A 88 -5.81 3.99 -5.89
N ARG A 89 -6.09 2.68 -5.90
CA ARG A 89 -6.82 2.00 -4.82
C ARG A 89 -6.29 0.59 -4.58
N GLU A 90 -6.54 0.05 -3.40
CA GLU A 90 -6.29 -1.36 -3.10
C GLU A 90 -6.92 -2.29 -4.14
N ILE A 91 -6.22 -3.40 -4.41
CA ILE A 91 -6.71 -4.48 -5.27
C ILE A 91 -7.95 -5.09 -4.61
N ALA A 92 -8.99 -5.31 -5.41
CA ALA A 92 -10.21 -6.01 -5.03
C ALA A 92 -10.41 -7.26 -5.90
N GLU A 93 -11.33 -8.13 -5.49
CA GLU A 93 -11.60 -9.40 -6.18
C GLU A 93 -11.87 -9.25 -7.70
N ARG A 94 -12.54 -8.16 -8.08
CA ARG A 94 -12.82 -7.83 -9.48
C ARG A 94 -11.58 -7.62 -10.36
N ASP A 95 -10.41 -7.42 -9.76
CA ASP A 95 -9.15 -7.11 -10.45
C ASP A 95 -8.29 -8.36 -10.68
N TYR A 96 -8.56 -9.47 -9.99
CA TYR A 96 -7.66 -10.63 -9.89
C TYR A 96 -7.37 -11.27 -11.24
N GLU A 97 -8.39 -11.47 -12.07
CA GLU A 97 -8.22 -12.09 -13.39
C GLU A 97 -7.34 -11.25 -14.31
N GLU A 98 -7.50 -9.93 -14.29
CA GLU A 98 -6.74 -9.03 -15.16
C GLU A 98 -5.28 -8.91 -14.69
N ILE A 99 -5.02 -8.98 -13.38
CA ILE A 99 -3.66 -9.04 -12.80
C ILE A 99 -2.92 -10.29 -13.29
N VAL A 100 -3.55 -11.46 -13.18
CA VAL A 100 -2.99 -12.75 -13.61
C VAL A 100 -2.73 -12.75 -15.12
N LYS A 101 -3.72 -12.33 -15.90
CA LYS A 101 -3.65 -12.26 -17.37
C LYS A 101 -2.50 -11.37 -17.85
N ASN A 102 -2.25 -10.26 -17.18
CA ASN A 102 -1.17 -9.34 -17.53
C ASN A 102 0.19 -9.73 -16.94
N ARG A 103 0.26 -10.79 -16.12
CA ARG A 103 1.50 -11.26 -15.47
C ARG A 103 2.20 -10.12 -14.74
N VAL A 104 1.44 -9.42 -13.90
CA VAL A 104 1.90 -8.25 -13.15
C VAL A 104 3.17 -8.56 -12.37
N ASP A 105 3.21 -9.73 -11.73
CA ASP A 105 4.35 -10.21 -10.97
C ASP A 105 4.34 -11.74 -10.93
N GLU A 106 5.51 -12.36 -10.80
CA GLU A 106 5.64 -13.82 -10.70
C GLU A 106 4.96 -14.38 -9.45
N SER A 107 4.91 -13.63 -8.34
CA SER A 107 4.21 -14.07 -7.13
C SER A 107 2.69 -13.87 -7.18
N LEU A 108 2.17 -13.30 -8.27
CA LEU A 108 0.75 -12.96 -8.47
C LEU A 108 0.18 -13.65 -9.73
N ASP A 109 0.66 -14.86 -10.01
CA ASP A 109 0.40 -15.63 -11.24
C ASP A 109 -0.91 -16.44 -11.24
N THR A 110 -1.60 -16.53 -10.10
CA THR A 110 -2.91 -17.18 -9.97
C THR A 110 -3.88 -16.31 -9.17
N VAL A 111 -5.19 -16.48 -9.41
CA VAL A 111 -6.24 -15.77 -8.66
C VAL A 111 -6.14 -16.04 -7.16
N GLU A 112 -5.77 -17.26 -6.78
CA GLU A 112 -5.52 -17.64 -5.38
C GLU A 112 -4.34 -16.87 -4.79
N ASN A 113 -3.23 -16.76 -5.50
CA ASN A 113 -2.07 -15.99 -5.05
C ASN A 113 -2.38 -14.49 -4.89
N VAL A 114 -3.20 -13.92 -5.79
CA VAL A 114 -3.66 -12.52 -5.64
C VAL A 114 -4.60 -12.35 -4.45
N ALA A 115 -5.51 -13.32 -4.23
CA ALA A 115 -6.42 -13.30 -3.08
C ALA A 115 -5.65 -13.42 -1.75
N ASP A 116 -4.67 -14.31 -1.67
CA ASP A 116 -3.84 -14.50 -0.48
C ASP A 116 -2.96 -13.28 -0.20
N TYR A 117 -2.42 -12.66 -1.26
CA TYR A 117 -1.69 -11.39 -1.16
C TYR A 117 -2.58 -10.29 -0.55
N THR A 118 -3.72 -9.99 -1.17
CA THR A 118 -4.59 -8.89 -0.73
C THR A 118 -5.18 -9.08 0.67
N LYS A 119 -5.50 -10.32 1.05
CA LYS A 119 -6.09 -10.65 2.35
C LYS A 119 -5.17 -10.33 3.53
N ARG A 120 -3.86 -10.52 3.37
CA ARG A 120 -2.90 -10.40 4.49
C ARG A 120 -2.03 -9.16 4.40
N HIS A 121 -1.74 -8.69 3.18
CA HIS A 121 -0.68 -7.71 2.97
C HIS A 121 -1.08 -6.31 3.43
N TYR A 122 -2.28 -5.84 3.09
CA TYR A 122 -2.71 -4.48 3.44
C TYR A 122 -3.05 -4.31 4.92
N GLU A 123 -3.50 -5.36 5.60
CA GLU A 123 -3.73 -5.34 7.04
C GLU A 123 -2.41 -5.23 7.81
N VAL A 124 -1.33 -5.83 7.31
CA VAL A 124 -0.03 -5.87 8.01
C VAL A 124 0.88 -4.71 7.63
N PHE A 125 0.99 -4.37 6.35
CA PHE A 125 1.98 -3.41 5.86
C PHE A 125 1.38 -2.04 5.54
N GLU A 126 0.06 -1.94 5.39
CA GLU A 126 -0.66 -0.75 4.88
C GLU A 126 -0.28 -0.27 3.47
N PHE A 127 0.79 -0.81 2.88
CA PHE A 127 1.20 -0.59 1.50
C PHE A 127 1.32 -1.92 0.74
N GLY A 128 1.43 -1.82 -0.58
CA GLY A 128 1.52 -2.96 -1.49
C GLY A 128 1.35 -2.52 -2.94
N PHE A 129 1.00 -3.44 -3.82
CA PHE A 129 0.61 -3.16 -5.19
C PHE A 129 -0.84 -2.71 -5.29
N TRP A 130 -1.06 -1.45 -5.60
CA TRP A 130 -2.38 -0.89 -5.82
C TRP A 130 -2.75 -0.89 -7.31
N THR A 131 -4.04 -0.90 -7.57
CA THR A 131 -4.57 -0.72 -8.91
C THR A 131 -4.49 0.74 -9.34
N VAL A 132 -4.34 0.95 -10.63
CA VAL A 132 -4.39 2.25 -11.30
C VAL A 132 -5.60 2.23 -12.22
N GLU A 133 -6.57 3.09 -11.96
CA GLU A 133 -7.78 3.24 -12.76
C GLU A 133 -7.80 4.59 -13.47
N GLU A 134 -8.11 4.60 -14.77
CA GLU A 134 -8.32 5.85 -15.51
C GLU A 134 -9.71 6.42 -15.20
N LYS A 135 -9.75 7.60 -14.57
CA LYS A 135 -11.00 8.27 -14.13
C LYS A 135 -12.04 8.43 -15.24
N LYS A 136 -11.59 8.74 -16.46
CA LYS A 136 -12.49 9.03 -17.59
C LYS A 136 -13.30 7.81 -18.03
N SER A 137 -12.67 6.63 -18.02
CA SER A 137 -13.29 5.41 -18.54
C SER A 137 -13.67 4.42 -17.44
N GLY A 138 -13.13 4.58 -16.22
CA GLY A 138 -13.17 3.57 -15.17
C GLY A 138 -12.32 2.34 -15.47
N SER A 139 -11.44 2.40 -16.48
CA SER A 139 -10.65 1.24 -16.89
C SER A 139 -9.51 0.98 -15.92
N PHE A 140 -9.33 -0.27 -15.51
CA PHE A 140 -8.13 -0.73 -14.83
C PHE A 140 -6.96 -0.76 -15.83
N VAL A 141 -6.00 0.16 -15.67
CA VAL A 141 -4.93 0.40 -16.65
C VAL A 141 -3.59 -0.22 -16.26
N GLY A 142 -3.47 -0.73 -15.04
CA GLY A 142 -2.25 -1.33 -14.53
C GLY A 142 -2.14 -1.24 -13.02
N VAL A 143 -0.99 -1.61 -12.48
CA VAL A 143 -0.69 -1.51 -11.05
C VAL A 143 0.53 -0.64 -10.77
N VAL A 144 0.60 -0.12 -9.56
CA VAL A 144 1.76 0.60 -9.01
C VAL A 144 1.83 0.32 -7.52
N GLY A 145 3.02 0.29 -6.93
CA GLY A 145 3.09 0.11 -5.49
C GLY A 145 4.49 -0.16 -4.97
N PHE A 146 4.51 -0.65 -3.74
CA PHE A 146 5.74 -0.85 -2.99
C PHE A 146 5.90 -2.28 -2.48
N ARG A 147 7.15 -2.66 -2.27
CA ARG A 147 7.57 -3.85 -1.54
C ARG A 147 8.68 -3.47 -0.57
N ILE A 148 8.86 -4.30 0.45
CA ILE A 148 10.07 -4.23 1.30
C ILE A 148 11.25 -4.73 0.46
N PRO A 149 12.33 -3.95 0.32
CA PRO A 149 13.56 -4.38 -0.35
C PRO A 149 14.12 -5.67 0.27
N GLN A 150 14.41 -6.69 -0.55
CA GLN A 150 15.03 -7.96 -0.12
C GLN A 150 16.01 -8.47 -1.18
N ASP A 151 17.09 -9.15 -0.77
CA ASP A 151 17.91 -9.95 -1.70
C ASP A 151 17.19 -11.28 -1.98
N ASP A 152 16.59 -11.36 -3.16
CA ASP A 152 15.91 -12.54 -3.68
C ASP A 152 16.81 -13.39 -4.61
N GLY A 153 18.12 -13.11 -4.62
CA GLY A 153 19.07 -13.82 -5.48
C GLY A 153 18.98 -13.44 -6.95
N ILE A 154 18.10 -12.50 -7.34
CA ILE A 154 18.01 -12.02 -8.72
C ILE A 154 19.28 -11.26 -9.06
N ARG A 155 19.81 -11.54 -10.25
CA ARG A 155 21.00 -10.89 -10.82
C ARG A 155 20.68 -10.31 -12.19
N GLY A 156 21.54 -9.45 -12.71
CA GLY A 156 21.32 -8.82 -14.02
C GLY A 156 20.34 -7.65 -14.00
N VAL A 157 20.12 -7.07 -12.82
CA VAL A 157 19.39 -5.82 -12.63
C VAL A 157 20.36 -4.66 -12.42
N ASP A 158 19.89 -3.45 -12.70
CA ASP A 158 20.48 -2.19 -12.25
C ASP A 158 19.57 -1.62 -11.15
N TYR A 159 20.18 -1.09 -10.10
CA TYR A 159 19.47 -0.39 -9.05
C TYR A 159 19.41 1.10 -9.33
N TYR A 160 18.24 1.68 -9.12
CA TYR A 160 17.99 3.11 -9.19
C TYR A 160 17.48 3.56 -7.83
N VAL A 161 18.02 4.65 -7.30
CA VAL A 161 17.72 5.15 -5.97
C VAL A 161 17.19 6.57 -6.07
N LEU A 162 16.08 6.82 -5.37
CA LEU A 162 15.55 8.15 -5.12
C LEU A 162 15.69 8.43 -3.62
N SER A 163 16.42 9.48 -3.27
CA SER A 163 16.52 9.98 -1.89
C SER A 163 15.92 11.38 -1.83
N LEU A 164 14.91 11.55 -0.98
CA LEU A 164 14.22 12.83 -0.76
C LEU A 164 14.81 13.62 0.41
N SER A 165 15.83 13.08 1.08
CA SER A 165 16.56 13.74 2.15
C SER A 165 18.03 13.32 2.20
N ASP A 166 18.85 14.08 2.92
CA ASP A 166 20.25 13.75 3.21
C ASP A 166 20.39 12.65 4.30
N LYS A 167 19.30 12.26 4.96
CA LYS A 167 19.31 11.17 5.95
C LYS A 167 19.28 9.83 5.22
N ASN A 168 20.32 9.02 5.43
CA ASN A 168 20.42 7.67 4.89
C ASN A 168 20.11 6.65 6.00
N SER A 169 18.90 6.11 5.97
CA SER A 169 18.48 4.97 6.80
C SER A 169 17.87 3.90 5.88
N TRP A 170 18.48 2.73 5.84
CA TRP A 170 17.95 1.59 5.07
C TRP A 170 16.63 1.05 5.63
N ASN A 171 16.37 1.28 6.92
CA ASN A 171 15.10 0.89 7.56
C ASN A 171 13.89 1.66 7.02
N ASP A 172 14.10 2.77 6.32
CA ASP A 172 13.06 3.65 5.78
C ASP A 172 13.06 3.64 4.24
N THR A 173 13.32 2.47 3.65
CA THR A 173 13.42 2.30 2.19
C THR A 173 12.35 1.35 1.65
N LEU A 174 11.65 1.77 0.61
CA LEU A 174 10.72 0.92 -0.14
C LEU A 174 11.19 0.68 -1.57
N GLU A 175 10.93 -0.52 -2.08
CA GLU A 175 11.11 -0.84 -3.50
C GLU A 175 9.84 -0.49 -4.27
N ILE A 176 9.94 0.42 -5.24
CA ILE A 176 8.82 0.79 -6.11
C ILE A 176 8.74 -0.15 -7.31
N GLY A 177 7.53 -0.62 -7.59
CA GLY A 177 7.19 -1.39 -8.79
C GLY A 177 5.98 -0.80 -9.51
N TYR A 178 5.90 -1.03 -10.82
CA TYR A 178 4.72 -0.67 -11.61
C TYR A 178 4.59 -1.57 -12.83
N HIS A 179 3.34 -1.79 -13.26
CA HIS A 179 3.02 -2.50 -14.48
C HIS A 179 1.80 -1.84 -15.13
N ILE A 180 2.02 -1.02 -16.16
CA ILE A 180 0.93 -0.50 -17.01
C ILE A 180 0.64 -1.51 -18.12
N PHE A 181 -0.63 -1.91 -18.29
CA PHE A 181 -1.00 -2.89 -19.29
C PHE A 181 -0.71 -2.37 -20.71
N PRO A 182 -0.31 -3.24 -21.65
CA PRO A 182 0.22 -2.84 -22.96
C PRO A 182 -0.61 -1.77 -23.71
N GLU A 183 -1.93 -1.84 -23.61
CA GLU A 183 -2.96 -1.05 -24.28
C GLU A 183 -3.07 0.38 -23.72
N TYR A 184 -2.52 0.61 -22.53
CA TYR A 184 -2.50 1.88 -21.83
C TYR A 184 -1.10 2.50 -21.70
N ARG A 185 -0.07 1.84 -22.25
CA ARG A 185 1.30 2.37 -22.26
C ARG A 185 1.39 3.62 -23.14
N ARG A 186 2.48 4.38 -22.96
CA ARG A 186 2.80 5.61 -23.72
C ARG A 186 1.79 6.77 -23.55
N LYS A 187 0.87 6.67 -22.58
CA LYS A 187 -0.08 7.73 -22.19
C LYS A 187 0.38 8.56 -20.97
N GLY A 188 1.53 8.22 -20.39
CA GLY A 188 2.09 8.88 -19.21
C GLY A 188 1.61 8.33 -17.85
N TYR A 189 0.76 7.30 -17.84
CA TYR A 189 0.18 6.77 -16.59
C TYR A 189 1.21 6.22 -15.61
N ALA A 190 2.28 5.56 -16.08
CA ALA A 190 3.33 5.07 -15.20
C ALA A 190 3.96 6.21 -14.37
N SER A 191 4.42 7.27 -15.03
CA SER A 191 5.07 8.40 -14.35
C SER A 191 4.10 9.17 -13.44
N GLU A 192 2.84 9.30 -13.84
CA GLU A 192 1.81 9.95 -13.01
C GLU A 192 1.52 9.13 -11.76
N ALA A 193 1.29 7.82 -11.92
CA ALA A 193 0.98 6.91 -10.82
C ALA A 193 2.17 6.78 -9.83
N CYS A 194 3.39 6.56 -10.34
CA CYS A 194 4.58 6.45 -9.51
C CYS A 194 4.84 7.71 -8.70
N ARG A 195 4.68 8.91 -9.29
CA ARG A 195 4.85 10.17 -8.56
C ARG A 195 3.82 10.30 -7.43
N ALA A 196 2.56 9.95 -7.72
CA ALA A 196 1.49 10.04 -6.74
C ALA A 196 1.71 9.09 -5.56
N VAL A 197 2.16 7.86 -5.79
CA VAL A 197 2.41 6.91 -4.69
C VAL A 197 3.68 7.23 -3.90
N ILE A 198 4.71 7.80 -4.54
CA ILE A 198 5.91 8.27 -3.84
C ILE A 198 5.53 9.38 -2.85
N GLU A 199 4.71 10.32 -3.29
CA GLU A 199 4.23 11.40 -2.42
C GLU A 199 3.35 10.86 -1.30
N TYR A 200 2.42 9.94 -1.62
CA TYR A 200 1.61 9.26 -0.60
C TYR A 200 2.48 8.57 0.45
N ALA A 201 3.49 7.79 0.04
CA ALA A 201 4.37 7.11 0.99
C ALA A 201 5.21 8.08 1.84
N ARG A 202 5.59 9.23 1.27
CA ARG A 202 6.29 10.29 2.00
C ARG A 202 5.40 10.90 3.08
N GLU A 203 4.14 11.17 2.76
CA GLU A 203 3.19 11.84 3.66
C GLU A 203 2.63 10.91 4.73
N GLU A 204 2.23 9.70 4.34
CA GLU A 204 1.53 8.75 5.22
C GLU A 204 2.47 7.88 6.04
N PHE A 205 3.62 7.51 5.47
CA PHE A 205 4.56 6.58 6.10
C PHE A 205 5.90 7.24 6.45
N GLY A 206 6.11 8.52 6.11
CA GLY A 206 7.38 9.20 6.33
C GLY A 206 8.54 8.62 5.51
N ILE A 207 8.27 7.86 4.45
CA ILE A 207 9.29 7.21 3.64
C ILE A 207 9.98 8.25 2.75
N ILE A 208 11.30 8.34 2.89
CA ILE A 208 12.13 9.35 2.20
C ILE A 208 13.12 8.73 1.23
N ARG A 209 13.15 7.40 1.11
CA ARG A 209 14.05 6.67 0.22
C ARG A 209 13.32 5.57 -0.52
N PHE A 210 13.55 5.49 -1.83
CA PHE A 210 12.97 4.49 -2.70
C PHE A 210 14.03 3.86 -3.58
N ILE A 211 13.89 2.56 -3.85
CA ILE A 211 14.70 1.86 -4.84
C ILE A 211 13.82 1.32 -5.97
N ALA A 212 14.38 1.22 -7.16
CA ALA A 212 13.78 0.49 -8.27
C ALA A 212 14.81 -0.50 -8.82
N ARG A 213 14.43 -1.79 -8.88
CA ARG A 213 15.22 -2.85 -9.49
C ARG A 213 14.78 -3.03 -10.93
N ILE A 214 15.67 -2.75 -11.87
CA ILE A 214 15.32 -2.69 -13.30
C ILE A 214 16.27 -3.59 -14.08
N GLY A 215 15.74 -4.56 -14.82
CA GLY A 215 16.55 -5.42 -15.69
C GLY A 215 17.46 -4.62 -16.63
N LYS A 216 18.70 -5.07 -16.83
CA LYS A 216 19.72 -4.35 -17.60
C LYS A 216 19.30 -4.00 -19.04
N GLU A 217 18.44 -4.80 -19.64
CA GLU A 217 17.94 -4.55 -21.00
C GLU A 217 16.69 -3.65 -21.05
N ASN A 218 16.06 -3.34 -19.91
CA ASN A 218 14.82 -2.58 -19.86
C ASN A 218 15.07 -1.06 -19.91
N ILE A 219 15.47 -0.56 -21.08
CA ILE A 219 15.77 0.86 -21.32
C ILE A 219 14.57 1.77 -21.04
N VAL A 220 13.34 1.29 -21.25
CA VAL A 220 12.12 2.09 -21.05
C VAL A 220 11.92 2.40 -19.57
N SER A 221 12.03 1.38 -18.70
CA SER A 221 11.88 1.60 -17.25
C SER A 221 13.02 2.41 -16.66
N LYS A 222 14.26 2.26 -17.18
CA LYS A 222 15.41 3.08 -16.76
C LYS A 222 15.14 4.57 -17.00
N LYS A 223 14.75 4.93 -18.22
CA LYS A 223 14.38 6.32 -18.56
C LYS A 223 13.20 6.84 -17.74
N MET A 224 12.25 5.95 -17.41
CA MET A 224 11.13 6.29 -16.55
C MET A 224 11.60 6.63 -15.13
N ALA A 225 12.43 5.77 -14.52
CA ALA A 225 13.01 6.01 -13.20
C ALA A 225 13.83 7.32 -13.17
N GLU A 226 14.68 7.55 -14.17
CA GLU A 226 15.44 8.81 -14.31
C GLU A 226 14.51 10.03 -14.40
N SER A 227 13.40 9.93 -15.15
CA SER A 227 12.41 11.01 -15.26
C SER A 227 11.66 11.32 -13.95
N LEU A 228 11.67 10.38 -13.00
CA LEU A 228 11.14 10.55 -11.65
C LEU A 228 12.22 11.03 -10.66
N GLY A 229 13.45 11.25 -11.13
CA GLY A 229 14.57 11.71 -10.29
C GLY A 229 15.38 10.60 -9.65
N PHE A 230 15.13 9.33 -9.99
CA PHE A 230 15.99 8.25 -9.52
C PHE A 230 17.35 8.33 -10.21
N VAL A 231 18.41 8.04 -9.46
CA VAL A 231 19.78 7.98 -9.94
C VAL A 231 20.25 6.53 -9.88
N LYS A 232 20.93 6.06 -10.94
CA LYS A 232 21.52 4.73 -10.95
C LYS A 232 22.54 4.60 -9.81
N ALA A 233 22.43 3.55 -8.99
CA ALA A 233 23.41 3.24 -7.96
C ALA A 233 24.72 2.70 -8.57
N GLU A 234 25.85 3.03 -7.95
CA GLU A 234 27.17 2.51 -8.35
C GLU A 234 27.37 1.07 -7.88
N GLU A 235 26.79 0.71 -6.74
CA GLU A 235 26.91 -0.59 -6.07
C GLU A 235 25.52 -1.18 -5.79
N ASP A 236 25.46 -2.50 -5.54
CA ASP A 236 24.24 -3.15 -5.08
C ASP A 236 23.92 -2.62 -3.68
N PRO A 237 22.71 -2.09 -3.43
CA PRO A 237 22.32 -1.58 -2.13
C PRO A 237 22.31 -2.63 -1.00
N PHE A 238 22.39 -3.92 -1.33
CA PHE A 238 22.40 -5.01 -0.36
C PHE A 238 23.79 -5.65 -0.16
N ASP A 239 24.81 -5.26 -0.92
CA ASP A 239 26.22 -5.67 -0.71
C ASP A 239 26.88 -4.86 0.42
#